data_AF-A0A914YRI7-F1
#
_entry.id   AF-A0A914YRI7-F1
#
_cell.length_a   1.000
_cell.length_b   1.000
_cell.length_c   1.000
_cell.angle_alpha   90.00
_cell.angle_beta   90.00
_cell.angle_gamma   90.00
#
_symmetry.space_group_name_H-M   'P 1'
#
loop_
_entity.id
_entity.type
_entity.pdbx_description
1 polymer ?
#
loop_
_entity_poly.entity_id
_entity_poly.type
_entity_poly.pdbx_seq_one_letter_code
_entity_poly.pdbx_strand_id
1 'polypeptide(L)'
;MRDTELLEEAGKIAGEAVENIRTVQGLNKQFIFNEKYAHHLSAPYKANLKQAHIYGAVFAFSQSVIFFMYALAFYLGSIFVNQHLMTPLAVFRVFFAIAFCGQAVGQVSSFIPDVVKSRLAASLIFHLIEYPTLIDSLSDWGIRA
;
A
#
# COMPACT_ATOMS: atom_id res chain seq x y z
N MET A 1 -7.91 4.56 3.51
CA MET A 1 -8.69 5.80 3.34
C MET A 1 -10.17 5.44 3.25
N ARG A 2 -10.65 4.81 2.15
CA ARG A 2 -12.06 4.43 2.04
C ARG A 2 -12.55 3.40 3.07
N ASP A 3 -11.82 2.30 3.26
CA ASP A 3 -12.24 1.25 4.22
C ASP A 3 -12.16 1.75 5.67
N THR A 4 -11.23 2.67 5.95
CA THR A 4 -11.09 3.30 7.26
C THR A 4 -12.23 4.28 7.55
N GLU A 5 -12.70 5.04 6.56
CA GLU A 5 -13.88 5.92 6.69
C GLU A 5 -15.16 5.11 6.95
N LEU A 6 -15.34 3.99 6.23
CA LEU A 6 -16.51 3.12 6.42
C LEU A 6 -16.55 2.43 7.80
N LEU A 7 -15.40 2.29 8.46
CA LEU A 7 -15.30 1.74 9.81
C LEU A 7 -15.39 2.81 10.89
N GLU A 8 -15.30 4.09 10.55
CA GLU A 8 -15.23 5.20 11.50
C GLU A 8 -16.49 5.27 12.38
N GLU A 9 -17.68 5.11 11.80
CA GLU A 9 -18.94 5.14 12.56
C GLU A 9 -19.08 3.98 13.54
N ALA A 10 -18.72 2.77 13.11
CA ALA A 10 -18.70 1.61 13.99
C ALA A 10 -17.66 1.79 15.11
N GLY A 11 -16.49 2.35 14.77
CA GLY A 11 -15.44 2.71 15.73
C GLY A 11 -15.89 3.74 16.75
N LYS A 12 -16.64 4.78 16.34
CA LYS A 12 -17.23 5.79 17.24
C LYS A 12 -18.20 5.16 18.24
N ILE A 13 -19.10 4.29 17.77
CA ILE A 13 -20.09 3.60 18.64
C ILE A 13 -19.39 2.69 19.65
N ALA A 14 -18.36 1.96 19.21
CA ALA A 14 -17.55 1.13 20.10
C ALA A 14 -16.77 1.99 21.12
N GLY A 15 -16.18 3.09 20.67
CA GLY A 15 -15.48 4.05 21.54
C GLY A 15 -16.39 4.61 22.62
N GLU A 16 -17.56 5.11 22.25
CA GLU A 16 -18.55 5.66 23.18
C GLU A 16 -19.01 4.63 24.23
N ALA A 17 -19.22 3.38 23.81
CA ALA A 17 -19.62 2.29 24.69
C ALA A 17 -18.51 1.92 25.70
N VAL A 18 -17.25 1.93 25.28
CA VAL A 18 -16.10 1.59 26.12
C VAL A 18 -15.78 2.73 27.09
N GLU A 19 -15.77 3.97 26.63
CA GLU A 19 -15.54 5.16 27.46
C GLU A 19 -16.59 5.28 28.58
N ASN A 20 -17.85 4.95 28.29
CA ASN A 20 -18.97 5.07 29.21
C ASN A 20 -19.49 3.72 29.73
N ILE A 21 -18.62 2.71 29.86
CA ILE A 21 -19.03 1.33 30.16
C ILE A 21 -19.89 1.18 31.43
N ARG A 22 -19.60 1.97 32.49
CA ARG A 22 -20.37 1.96 33.74
C ARG A 22 -21.80 2.47 33.53
N THR A 23 -21.99 3.47 32.68
CA THR A 23 -23.29 4.03 32.32
C THR A 23 -24.09 3.06 31.45
N VAL A 24 -23.45 2.44 30.46
CA VAL A 24 -24.09 1.44 29.60
C VAL A 24 -24.55 0.24 30.43
N GLN A 25 -23.72 -0.21 31.38
CA GLN A 25 -24.07 -1.30 32.28
C GLN A 25 -25.17 -0.91 33.27
N GLY A 26 -25.06 0.28 33.88
CA GLY A 26 -26.06 0.78 34.82
C GLY A 26 -27.45 0.96 34.21
N LEU A 27 -27.52 1.28 32.91
CA LEU A 27 -28.77 1.41 32.16
C LEU A 27 -29.21 0.10 31.47
N ASN A 28 -28.43 -0.97 31.58
CA ASN A 28 -28.68 -2.26 30.90
C ASN A 28 -28.89 -2.09 29.38
N LYS A 29 -28.04 -1.27 28.73
CA LYS A 29 -28.14 -0.89 27.30
C LYS A 29 -27.12 -1.59 26.41
N GLN A 30 -26.41 -2.61 26.91
CA GLN A 30 -25.36 -3.32 26.17
C GLN A 30 -25.87 -3.86 24.83
N PHE A 31 -27.08 -4.44 24.82
CA PHE A 31 -27.66 -5.03 23.61
C PHE A 31 -27.90 -3.98 22.51
N ILE A 32 -28.33 -2.77 22.89
CA ILE A 32 -28.60 -1.68 21.94
C ILE A 32 -27.30 -1.18 21.30
N PHE A 33 -26.23 -1.03 22.08
CA PHE A 33 -24.92 -0.66 21.53
C PHE A 33 -24.36 -1.75 20.61
N ASN A 34 -24.55 -3.02 20.98
CA ASN A 34 -24.13 -4.16 20.14
C ASN A 34 -24.89 -4.20 18.80
N GLU A 35 -26.22 -4.01 18.83
CA GLU A 35 -27.04 -3.99 17.60
C GLU A 35 -26.65 -2.81 16.70
N LYS A 36 -26.47 -1.62 17.27
CA LYS A 36 -25.99 -0.45 16.52
C LYS A 36 -24.63 -0.72 15.88
N TYR A 37 -23.68 -1.24 16.64
CA TYR A 37 -22.36 -1.59 16.12
C TYR A 37 -22.45 -2.58 14.95
N ALA A 38 -23.21 -3.67 15.11
CA ALA A 38 -23.43 -4.67 14.06
C ALA A 38 -24.10 -4.08 12.80
N HIS A 39 -25.07 -3.18 12.98
CA HIS A 39 -25.73 -2.49 11.88
C HIS A 39 -24.74 -1.66 11.06
N HIS A 40 -23.92 -0.83 11.72
CA HIS A 40 -22.91 -0.01 11.03
C HIS A 40 -21.77 -0.85 10.41
N LEU A 41 -21.50 -2.06 10.92
CA LEU A 41 -20.51 -2.97 10.34
C LEU A 41 -21.01 -3.72 9.09
N SER A 42 -22.33 -3.79 8.87
CA SER A 42 -22.90 -4.53 7.74
C SER A 42 -22.55 -3.93 6.37
N ALA A 43 -22.45 -2.60 6.29
CA ALA A 43 -22.07 -1.87 5.09
C ALA A 43 -20.59 -2.09 4.69
N PRO A 44 -19.58 -1.88 5.58
CA PRO A 44 -18.20 -2.18 5.27
C PRO A 44 -18.00 -3.65 4.97
N TYR A 45 -18.71 -4.58 5.64
CA TYR A 45 -18.61 -6.00 5.34
C TYR A 45 -18.97 -6.32 3.87
N LYS A 46 -20.12 -5.82 3.39
CA LYS A 46 -20.53 -6.02 1.98
C LYS A 46 -19.57 -5.37 0.99
N ALA A 47 -19.07 -4.18 1.32
CA ALA A 47 -18.09 -3.48 0.48
C ALA A 47 -16.77 -4.28 0.36
N ASN A 48 -16.24 -4.75 1.49
CA ASN A 48 -15.04 -5.57 1.55
C ASN A 48 -15.20 -6.89 0.78
N LEU A 49 -16.38 -7.52 0.84
CA LEU A 49 -16.64 -8.75 0.08
C LEU A 49 -16.54 -8.51 -1.43
N LYS A 50 -17.14 -7.42 -1.94
CA LYS A 50 -17.03 -7.06 -3.36
C LYS A 50 -15.58 -6.74 -3.75
N GLN A 51 -14.88 -6.03 -2.87
CA GLN A 51 -13.49 -5.66 -3.07
C GLN A 51 -12.55 -6.88 -3.06
N ALA A 52 -12.83 -7.89 -2.24
CA ALA A 52 -12.10 -9.16 -2.24
C ALA A 52 -12.19 -9.86 -3.61
N HIS A 53 -13.36 -9.88 -4.23
CA HIS A 53 -13.50 -10.44 -5.60
C HIS A 53 -12.72 -9.64 -6.63
N ILE A 54 -12.73 -8.30 -6.54
CA ILE A 54 -11.97 -7.45 -7.45
C ILE A 54 -10.46 -7.70 -7.28
N TYR A 55 -9.96 -7.70 -6.05
CA TYR A 55 -8.54 -8.00 -5.78
C TYR A 55 -8.15 -9.41 -6.24
N GLY A 56 -9.01 -10.40 -6.00
CA GLY A 56 -8.81 -11.76 -6.49
C GLY A 56 -8.69 -11.82 -8.01
N ALA A 57 -9.59 -11.14 -8.74
CA ALA A 57 -9.57 -11.09 -10.20
C ALA A 57 -8.32 -10.37 -10.73
N VAL A 58 -7.96 -9.23 -10.15
CA VAL A 58 -6.76 -8.47 -10.53
C VAL A 58 -5.49 -9.28 -10.25
N PHE A 59 -5.42 -9.96 -9.11
CA PHE A 59 -4.29 -10.80 -8.76
C PHE A 59 -4.16 -12.00 -9.71
N ALA A 60 -5.27 -12.69 -9.98
CA ALA A 60 -5.30 -13.80 -10.94
C ALA A 60 -4.89 -13.34 -12.33
N PHE A 61 -5.38 -12.18 -12.79
CA PHE A 61 -4.98 -11.58 -14.05
C PHE A 61 -3.49 -11.27 -14.08
N SER A 62 -2.95 -10.61 -13.04
CA SER A 62 -1.52 -10.32 -12.93
C SER A 62 -0.65 -11.57 -13.01
N GLN A 63 -1.05 -12.67 -12.37
CA GLN A 63 -0.32 -13.94 -12.47
C GLN A 63 -0.46 -14.59 -13.85
N SER A 64 -1.62 -14.49 -14.49
CA SER A 64 -1.83 -15.03 -15.84
C SER A 64 -0.93 -14.39 -16.90
N VAL A 65 -0.60 -13.09 -16.76
CA VAL A 65 0.30 -12.38 -17.69
C VAL A 65 1.66 -13.07 -17.81
N ILE A 66 2.20 -13.59 -16.71
CA ILE A 66 3.50 -14.30 -16.71
C ILE A 66 3.41 -15.57 -17.56
N PHE A 67 2.33 -16.34 -17.41
CA PHE A 67 2.10 -17.54 -18.21
C PHE A 67 1.87 -17.22 -19.69
N PHE A 68 1.16 -16.13 -20.01
CA PHE A 68 1.02 -15.68 -21.39
C PHE A 68 2.35 -15.23 -21.99
N MET A 69 3.22 -14.56 -21.22
CA MET A 69 4.57 -14.24 -21.67
C MET A 69 5.39 -15.50 -21.96
N TYR A 70 5.32 -16.53 -21.10
CA TYR A 70 5.97 -17.82 -21.38
C TYR A 70 5.45 -18.46 -22.67
N ALA A 71 4.14 -18.53 -22.84
CA ALA A 71 3.52 -19.13 -24.01
C ALA A 71 3.94 -18.41 -25.30
N LEU A 72 3.89 -17.07 -25.30
CA LEU A 72 4.27 -16.25 -26.44
C LEU A 72 5.78 -16.37 -26.76
N ALA A 73 6.63 -16.31 -25.74
CA ALA A 73 8.06 -16.41 -25.89
C ALA A 73 8.48 -17.77 -26.48
N PHE A 74 7.90 -18.87 -26.01
CA PHE A 74 8.20 -20.20 -26.55
C PHE A 74 7.58 -20.44 -27.92
N TYR A 75 6.39 -19.91 -28.19
CA TYR A 75 5.79 -20.00 -29.52
C TYR A 75 6.65 -19.30 -30.57
N LEU A 76 7.02 -18.03 -30.33
CA LEU A 76 7.89 -17.28 -31.22
C LEU A 76 9.30 -17.88 -31.28
N GLY A 77 9.83 -18.30 -30.12
CA GLY A 77 11.10 -19.00 -30.02
C GLY A 77 11.16 -20.25 -30.89
N SER A 78 10.09 -21.05 -30.90
CA SER A 78 9.98 -22.25 -31.74
C SER A 78 10.06 -21.91 -33.24
N ILE A 79 9.40 -20.83 -33.68
CA ILE A 79 9.47 -20.36 -35.07
C ILE A 79 10.91 -19.97 -35.45
N PHE A 80 11.61 -19.22 -34.59
CA PHE A 80 12.99 -18.80 -34.86
C PHE A 80 13.99 -19.96 -34.87
N VAL A 81 13.78 -20.96 -34.01
CA VAL A 81 14.57 -22.19 -34.00
C VAL A 81 14.33 -22.99 -35.29
N ASN A 82 13.09 -23.13 -35.72
CA ASN A 82 12.75 -23.85 -36.96
C ASN A 82 13.37 -23.18 -38.20
N GLN A 83 13.42 -21.85 -38.22
CA GLN A 83 14.07 -21.07 -39.28
C GLN A 83 15.61 -21.05 -39.17
N HIS A 84 16.21 -21.77 -38.22
CA HIS A 84 17.67 -21.82 -37.97
C HIS A 84 18.30 -20.44 -37.68
N LEU A 85 17.48 -19.45 -37.26
CA LEU A 85 17.93 -18.10 -36.93
C LEU A 85 18.52 -18.02 -35.52
N MET A 86 18.07 -18.87 -34.61
CA MET A 86 18.54 -18.93 -33.23
C MET A 86 18.66 -20.36 -32.73
N THR A 87 19.65 -20.60 -31.86
CA THR A 87 19.73 -21.86 -31.11
C THR A 87 18.69 -21.86 -29.99
N PRO A 88 18.14 -23.04 -29.60
CA PRO A 88 17.19 -23.12 -28.48
C PRO A 88 17.73 -22.50 -27.19
N LEU A 89 19.03 -22.70 -26.90
CA LEU A 89 19.69 -22.12 -25.74
C LEU A 89 19.69 -20.58 -25.75
N ALA A 90 19.88 -19.96 -26.93
CA ALA A 90 19.84 -18.51 -27.06
C ALA A 90 18.45 -17.94 -26.74
N VAL A 91 17.38 -18.62 -27.15
CA VAL A 91 15.99 -18.23 -26.83
C VAL A 91 15.76 -18.22 -25.32
N PHE A 92 16.12 -19.29 -24.62
CA PHE A 92 15.99 -19.34 -23.15
C PHE A 92 16.81 -18.25 -22.46
N ARG A 93 18.04 -17.99 -22.94
CA ARG A 93 18.92 -16.97 -22.36
C ARG A 93 18.31 -15.57 -22.46
N VAL A 94 17.80 -15.19 -23.63
CA VAL A 94 17.15 -13.89 -23.83
C VAL A 94 15.89 -13.79 -22.98
N PHE A 95 15.09 -14.86 -22.96
CA PHE A 95 13.86 -14.90 -22.19
C PHE A 95 14.11 -14.66 -20.69
N PHE A 96 15.02 -15.40 -20.07
CA PHE A 96 15.32 -15.22 -18.64
C PHE A 96 15.97 -13.87 -18.34
N ALA A 97 16.84 -13.37 -19.23
CA ALA A 97 17.45 -12.06 -19.06
C ALA A 97 16.40 -10.93 -19.00
N ILE A 98 15.41 -10.95 -19.91
CA ILE A 98 14.33 -9.96 -19.93
C ILE A 98 13.40 -10.15 -18.72
N ALA A 99 13.06 -11.38 -18.36
CA ALA A 99 12.19 -11.66 -17.22
C ALA A 99 12.80 -11.16 -15.89
N PHE A 100 14.07 -11.45 -15.64
CA PHE A 100 14.77 -10.97 -14.43
C PHE A 100 14.94 -9.45 -14.43
N CYS A 101 15.26 -8.85 -15.59
CA CYS A 101 15.33 -7.40 -15.71
C CYS A 101 13.99 -6.73 -15.37
N GLY A 102 12.88 -7.25 -15.93
CA GLY A 102 11.54 -6.76 -15.65
C GLY A 102 11.17 -6.86 -14.16
N GLN A 103 11.50 -7.98 -13.52
CA GLN A 103 11.28 -8.14 -12.08
C GLN A 103 12.13 -7.16 -11.25
N ALA A 104 13.42 -7.01 -11.56
CA ALA A 104 14.30 -6.09 -10.86
C ALA A 104 13.80 -4.64 -10.97
N VAL A 105 13.40 -4.21 -12.17
CA VAL A 105 12.83 -2.87 -12.39
C VAL A 105 11.51 -2.70 -11.64
N GLY A 106 10.65 -3.72 -11.61
CA GLY A 106 9.40 -3.70 -10.85
C GLY A 106 9.63 -3.50 -9.35
N GLN A 107 10.60 -4.22 -8.78
CA GLN A 107 10.99 -4.08 -7.36
C GLN A 107 11.58 -2.71 -7.06
N VAL A 108 12.48 -2.19 -7.91
CA VAL A 108 13.03 -0.84 -7.73
C VAL A 108 11.92 0.21 -7.82
N SER A 109 10.96 0.02 -8.72
CA SER A 109 9.83 0.94 -8.91
C SER A 109 8.94 1.03 -7.67
N SER A 110 8.76 -0.05 -6.92
CA SER A 110 7.97 -0.01 -5.68
C SER A 110 8.61 0.82 -4.57
N PHE A 111 9.94 1.03 -4.60
CA PHE A 111 10.64 1.88 -3.63
C PHE A 111 10.64 3.37 -3.99
N ILE A 112 10.26 3.74 -5.23
CA ILE A 112 10.25 5.14 -5.68
C ILE A 112 9.43 6.06 -4.76
N PRO A 113 8.19 5.72 -4.37
CA PRO A 113 7.40 6.59 -3.49
C PRO A 113 8.06 6.85 -2.14
N ASP A 114 8.73 5.84 -1.57
CA ASP A 114 9.43 5.96 -0.29
C ASP A 114 10.64 6.89 -0.40
N VAL A 115 11.38 6.82 -1.51
CA VAL A 115 12.48 7.76 -1.80
C VAL A 115 11.96 9.19 -1.91
N VAL A 116 10.83 9.40 -2.61
CA VAL A 116 10.19 10.71 -2.72
C VAL A 116 9.77 11.23 -1.34
N LYS A 117 9.12 10.38 -0.54
CA LYS A 117 8.69 10.72 0.82
C LYS A 117 9.88 11.05 1.73
N SER A 118 10.97 10.29 1.63
CA SER A 118 12.19 10.52 2.40
C SER A 118 12.83 11.86 2.04
N ARG A 119 12.86 12.22 0.75
CA ARG A 119 13.35 13.53 0.30
C ARG A 119 12.50 14.68 0.84
N LEU A 120 11.18 14.54 0.87
CA LEU A 120 10.28 15.54 1.46
C LEU A 120 10.53 15.72 2.96
N ALA A 121 10.66 14.62 3.69
CA ALA A 121 10.95 14.67 5.13
C ALA A 121 12.31 15.33 5.42
N ALA A 122 13.35 14.99 4.65
CA ALA A 122 14.66 15.64 4.77
C ALA A 122 14.57 17.15 4.48
N SER A 123 13.82 17.54 3.45
CA SER A 123 13.60 18.97 3.13
C SER A 123 12.96 19.74 4.28
N LEU A 124 12.01 19.13 5.01
CA LEU A 124 11.38 19.77 6.18
C LEU A 124 12.38 19.95 7.32
N ILE A 125 13.25 18.97 7.54
CA ILE A 125 14.31 19.05 8.55
C ILE A 125 15.31 20.15 8.20
N PHE A 126 15.81 20.18 6.96
CA PHE A 126 16.72 21.24 6.52
C PHE A 126 16.08 22.62 6.60
N HIS A 127 14.80 22.75 6.20
CA HIS A 127 14.07 23.99 6.34
C HIS A 127 13.93 24.44 7.80
N LEU A 128 13.73 23.52 8.74
CA LEU A 128 13.67 23.83 10.16
C LEU A 128 15.03 24.26 10.72
N ILE A 129 16.12 23.60 10.30
CA ILE A 129 17.48 23.92 10.72
C ILE A 129 17.90 25.31 10.21
N GLU A 130 17.57 25.63 8.96
CA GLU A 130 17.93 26.90 8.32
C GLU A 130 16.95 28.04 8.64
N TYR A 131 15.87 27.76 9.38
CA TYR A 131 14.85 28.75 9.70
C TYR A 131 15.45 29.88 10.55
N PRO A 132 15.49 31.13 10.05
CA PRO A 132 16.05 32.24 10.82
C PRO A 132 15.12 32.56 12.00
N THR A 133 15.62 32.42 13.22
CA THR A 133 14.90 32.83 14.43
C THR A 133 15.07 34.33 14.65
N LEU A 134 13.98 35.01 15.06
CA LEU A 134 14.00 36.45 15.36
C LEU A 134 14.84 36.78 16.60
N ILE A 135 14.95 35.82 17.53
CA ILE A 135 15.76 35.91 18.74
C ILE A 135 16.66 34.68 18.72
N ASP A 136 17.93 34.89 18.39
CA ASP A 136 18.92 33.81 18.35
C ASP A 136 19.54 33.62 19.73
N SER A 137 19.11 32.57 20.45
CA SER A 137 19.64 32.20 21.75
C SER A 137 21.06 31.63 21.70
N LEU A 138 21.56 31.26 20.51
CA LEU A 138 22.92 30.77 20.28
C LEU A 138 23.87 31.90 19.86
N SER A 139 23.35 33.11 19.65
CA SER A 139 24.18 34.26 19.29
C SER A 139 25.12 34.64 20.45
N ASP A 140 26.39 34.90 20.14
CA ASP A 140 27.40 35.30 21.13
C ASP A 140 27.30 36.79 21.51
N TRP A 141 26.29 37.48 20.97
CA TRP A 141 26.03 38.89 21.17
C TRP A 141 25.10 39.08 22.37
N GLY A 142 25.67 39.01 23.57
CA GLY A 142 24.95 39.26 24.82
C GLY A 142 25.83 39.07 26.05
N ILE A 143 25.48 39.72 27.16
CA ILE A 143 26.18 39.51 28.45
C ILE A 143 25.76 38.13 28.96
N ARG A 144 26.68 37.17 28.93
CA ARG A 144 26.51 35.86 29.56
C ARG A 144 26.53 36.06 31.08
N ALA A 145 25.40 35.79 31.73
CA ALA A 145 25.27 35.85 33.19
C ALA A 145 25.89 34.61 33.85
#